data_AF-A0A1F9TYT2-F1
#
_entry.id   AF-A0A1F9TYT2-F1
#
_cell.length_a   1.000
_cell.length_b   1.000
_cell.length_c   1.000
_cell.angle_alpha   90.00
_cell.angle_beta   90.00
_cell.angle_gamma   90.00
#
_symmetry.space_group_name_H-M   'P 1'
#
loop_
_entity.id
_entity.type
_entity.pdbx_description
1 polymer ?
#
loop_
_entity_poly.entity_id
_entity_poly.type
_entity_poly.pdbx_seq_one_letter_code
_entity_poly.pdbx_strand_id
1 'polypeptide(L)'
;MVLSGGEPLLLNDDLLWRILKGLRSVDSVKTLRVETRILSHLPQRVTESLVAALKDCGPVWFQAGVNHPEEITGEFAEAAAALADAGIPLLSETVLLKDINDRPRVLADLFSSLHRLRIRPAQLIHCLPVPGGDHLRTSVSAGLRLMQVLRGGLPEPSLPEYAAETFGGRIPLRGESVLSRTPRRVLLRNSDGRIYVYPEKFFSFSA
;
A
#
# COMPACT_ATOMS: atom_id res chain seq x y z
N MET A 1 -2.43 -10.97 11.00
CA MET A 1 -1.91 -10.19 12.15
C MET A 1 -0.74 -9.34 11.67
N VAL A 2 -0.59 -8.12 12.17
CA VAL A 2 0.45 -7.18 11.73
C VAL A 2 1.50 -7.01 12.84
N LEU A 3 2.76 -7.12 12.48
CA LEU A 3 3.90 -6.74 13.30
C LEU A 3 4.35 -5.33 12.85
N SER A 4 3.95 -4.29 13.60
CA SER A 4 4.22 -2.88 13.25
C SER A 4 4.55 -1.98 14.46
N GLY A 5 4.62 -2.53 15.69
CA GLY A 5 4.82 -1.76 16.93
C GLY A 5 6.23 -1.17 17.08
N GLY A 6 6.55 -0.16 16.27
CA GLY A 6 7.89 0.41 16.10
C GLY A 6 8.52 -0.11 14.82
N GLU A 7 9.75 -0.61 14.89
CA GLU A 7 10.40 -1.27 13.76
C GLU A 7 10.68 -2.75 14.07
N PRO A 8 9.85 -3.70 13.62
CA PRO A 8 9.97 -5.10 14.00
C PRO A 8 11.31 -5.73 13.59
N LEU A 9 11.92 -5.22 12.52
CA LEU A 9 13.17 -5.76 12.00
C LEU A 9 14.42 -5.10 12.60
N LEU A 10 14.27 -4.15 13.53
CA LEU A 10 15.39 -3.72 14.39
C LEU A 10 15.61 -4.67 15.59
N LEU A 11 14.71 -5.62 15.81
CA LEU A 11 14.92 -6.69 16.77
C LEU A 11 16.05 -7.62 16.28
N ASN A 12 16.83 -8.13 17.23
CA ASN A 12 17.77 -9.21 16.93
C ASN A 12 17.03 -10.46 16.42
N ASP A 13 17.76 -11.28 15.68
CA ASP A 13 17.21 -12.46 15.00
C ASP A 13 16.53 -13.41 16.01
N ASP A 14 17.17 -13.73 17.15
CA ASP A 14 16.61 -14.66 18.14
C ASP A 14 15.25 -14.22 18.69
N LEU A 15 15.11 -12.94 19.01
CA LEU A 15 13.84 -12.39 19.51
C LEU A 15 12.78 -12.37 18.42
N LEU A 16 13.15 -11.97 17.19
CA LEU A 16 12.25 -11.98 16.04
C LEU A 16 11.74 -13.41 15.77
N TRP A 17 12.61 -14.42 15.83
CA TRP A 17 12.23 -15.82 15.65
C TRP A 17 11.30 -16.32 16.73
N ARG A 18 11.58 -15.97 17.99
CA ARG A 18 10.70 -16.34 19.10
C ARG A 18 9.31 -15.74 18.93
N ILE A 19 9.23 -14.48 18.50
CA ILE A 19 7.96 -13.80 18.22
C ILE A 19 7.24 -14.47 17.04
N LEU A 20 7.91 -14.63 15.90
CA LEU A 20 7.29 -15.21 14.70
C LEU A 20 6.79 -16.64 14.94
N LYS A 21 7.57 -17.48 15.63
CA LYS A 21 7.16 -18.84 16.01
C LYS A 21 5.97 -18.81 16.98
N GLY A 22 6.00 -17.95 17.99
CA GLY A 22 4.91 -17.81 18.96
C GLY A 22 3.61 -17.33 18.31
N LEU A 23 3.69 -16.41 17.35
CA LEU A 23 2.52 -15.97 16.60
C LEU A 23 2.01 -17.05 15.64
N ARG A 24 2.90 -17.88 15.11
CA ARG A 24 2.53 -18.96 14.20
C ARG A 24 1.86 -20.14 14.92
N SER A 25 2.20 -20.38 16.19
CA SER A 25 1.53 -21.42 16.99
C SER A 25 0.09 -21.09 17.37
N VAL A 26 -0.40 -19.88 17.06
CA VAL A 26 -1.79 -19.49 17.33
C VAL A 26 -2.67 -19.85 16.13
N ASP A 27 -3.61 -20.79 16.31
CA ASP A 27 -4.44 -21.34 15.22
C ASP A 27 -5.28 -20.32 14.45
N SER A 28 -5.67 -19.21 15.11
CA SER A 28 -6.43 -18.12 14.50
C SER A 28 -5.57 -17.26 13.55
N VAL A 29 -4.25 -17.36 13.62
CA VAL A 29 -3.31 -16.58 12.83
C VAL A 29 -3.05 -17.28 11.49
N LYS A 30 -3.83 -16.89 10.48
CA LYS A 30 -3.71 -17.45 9.13
C LYS A 30 -2.57 -16.84 8.31
N THR A 31 -2.34 -15.54 8.47
CA THR A 31 -1.29 -14.79 7.78
C THR A 31 -0.60 -13.81 8.73
N LEU A 32 0.70 -13.64 8.49
CA LEU A 32 1.53 -12.63 9.15
C LEU A 32 1.85 -11.53 8.15
N ARG A 33 1.89 -10.29 8.62
CA ARG A 33 2.40 -9.16 7.85
C ARG A 33 3.44 -8.44 8.68
N VAL A 34 4.64 -8.29 8.13
CA VAL A 34 5.72 -7.51 8.70
C VAL A 34 5.69 -6.14 8.03
N GLU A 35 5.43 -5.10 8.81
CA GLU A 35 5.43 -3.73 8.34
C GLU A 35 6.68 -3.01 8.83
N THR A 36 7.43 -2.43 7.92
CA THR A 36 8.78 -1.96 8.20
C THR A 36 9.26 -0.97 7.15
N ARG A 37 10.17 -0.08 7.55
CA ARG A 37 10.88 0.86 6.68
C ARG A 37 12.34 0.47 6.46
N ILE A 38 12.77 -0.73 6.88
CA ILE A 38 14.18 -1.13 6.74
C ILE A 38 14.66 -1.13 5.30
N LEU A 39 13.80 -1.33 4.29
CA LEU A 39 14.27 -1.30 2.90
C LEU A 39 14.83 0.08 2.54
N SER A 40 14.23 1.17 3.05
CA SER A 40 14.72 2.53 2.86
C SER A 40 15.90 2.88 3.77
N HIS A 41 15.87 2.44 5.03
CA HIS A 41 16.80 2.95 6.07
C HIS A 41 17.97 2.03 6.39
N LEU A 42 17.79 0.71 6.26
CA LEU A 42 18.76 -0.31 6.61
C LEU A 42 18.55 -1.58 5.75
N PRO A 43 18.69 -1.50 4.41
CA PRO A 43 18.43 -2.63 3.52
C PRO A 43 19.31 -3.84 3.81
N GLN A 44 20.50 -3.65 4.39
CA GLN A 44 21.43 -4.70 4.82
C GLN A 44 20.83 -5.62 5.91
N ARG A 45 19.74 -5.20 6.56
CA ARG A 45 19.00 -6.05 7.50
C ARG A 45 18.36 -7.26 6.81
N VAL A 46 18.12 -7.18 5.51
CA VAL A 46 17.62 -8.29 4.67
C VAL A 46 18.76 -9.24 4.33
N THR A 47 19.16 -10.03 5.32
CA THR A 47 20.16 -11.09 5.18
C THR A 47 19.52 -12.38 4.65
N GLU A 48 20.35 -13.29 4.12
CA GLU A 48 19.89 -14.64 3.74
C GLU A 48 19.23 -15.38 4.92
N SER A 49 19.77 -15.22 6.13
CA SER A 49 19.20 -15.80 7.35
C SER A 49 17.79 -15.26 7.65
N LEU A 50 17.58 -13.95 7.49
CA LEU A 50 16.28 -13.33 7.70
C LEU A 50 15.27 -13.86 6.68
N VAL A 51 15.66 -13.86 5.40
CA VAL A 51 14.80 -14.31 4.29
C VAL A 51 14.39 -15.78 4.47
N ALA A 52 15.34 -16.65 4.81
CA ALA A 52 15.09 -18.08 5.05
C ALA A 52 14.09 -18.28 6.20
N ALA A 53 14.28 -17.58 7.31
CA ALA A 53 13.41 -17.76 8.46
C ALA A 53 12.02 -17.11 8.29
N LEU A 54 11.89 -16.01 7.53
CA LEU A 54 10.58 -15.50 7.11
C LEU A 54 9.83 -16.51 6.24
N LYS A 55 10.54 -17.20 5.33
CA LYS A 55 9.98 -18.26 4.49
C LYS A 55 9.50 -19.46 5.32
N ASP A 56 10.28 -19.88 6.31
CA ASP A 56 9.95 -21.01 7.18
C ASP A 56 8.73 -20.74 8.08
N CYS A 57 8.41 -19.48 8.37
CA CYS A 57 7.23 -19.10 9.15
C CYS A 57 5.89 -19.32 8.41
N GLY A 58 5.94 -19.60 7.10
CA GLY A 58 4.76 -19.78 6.26
C GLY A 58 4.30 -18.49 5.56
N PRO A 59 2.99 -18.27 5.34
CA PRO A 59 2.50 -17.11 4.59
C PRO A 59 2.76 -15.78 5.32
N VAL A 60 3.89 -15.16 5.01
CA VAL A 60 4.31 -13.84 5.49
C VAL A 60 4.20 -12.85 4.35
N TRP A 61 3.60 -11.70 4.61
CA TRP A 61 3.59 -10.54 3.73
C TRP A 61 4.60 -9.52 4.25
N PHE A 62 5.39 -8.95 3.36
CA PHE A 62 6.31 -7.88 3.71
C PHE A 62 5.74 -6.55 3.20
N GLN A 63 5.50 -5.61 4.10
CA GLN A 63 4.95 -4.29 3.78
C GLN A 63 6.02 -3.23 4.03
N ALA A 64 6.57 -2.69 2.94
CA ALA A 64 7.60 -1.67 2.97
C ALA A 64 6.99 -0.26 3.11
N GLY A 65 7.37 0.47 4.15
CA GLY A 65 7.04 1.88 4.31
C GLY A 65 7.99 2.76 3.51
N VAL A 66 7.51 3.36 2.41
CA VAL A 66 8.33 4.17 1.49
C VAL A 66 7.52 5.39 1.06
N ASN A 67 8.11 6.59 1.15
CA ASN A 67 7.41 7.84 0.86
C ASN A 67 7.89 8.55 -0.41
N HIS A 68 9.14 8.36 -0.81
CA HIS A 68 9.73 9.07 -1.95
C HIS A 68 10.54 8.12 -2.85
N PRO A 69 10.56 8.31 -4.19
CA PRO A 69 11.35 7.45 -5.08
C PRO A 69 12.86 7.47 -4.77
N GLU A 70 13.37 8.56 -4.18
CA GLU A 70 14.78 8.64 -3.76
C GLU A 70 15.14 7.67 -2.62
N GLU A 71 14.15 7.15 -1.89
CA GLU A 71 14.40 6.09 -0.91
C GLU A 71 14.69 4.73 -1.57
N ILE A 72 14.43 4.58 -2.88
CA ILE A 72 14.66 3.35 -3.64
C ILE A 72 16.09 3.38 -4.19
N THR A 73 17.05 2.99 -3.35
CA THR A 73 18.46 2.85 -3.73
C THR A 73 18.75 1.51 -4.42
N GLY A 74 20.01 1.28 -4.81
CA GLY A 74 20.44 -0.02 -5.33
C GLY A 74 20.29 -1.13 -4.28
N GLU A 75 20.70 -0.84 -3.03
CA GLU A 75 20.59 -1.77 -1.90
C GLU A 75 19.14 -2.06 -1.54
N PHE A 76 18.24 -1.06 -1.64
CA PHE A 76 16.80 -1.27 -1.52
C PHE A 76 16.33 -2.31 -2.55
N ALA A 77 16.73 -2.13 -3.82
CA ALA A 77 16.31 -3.00 -4.91
C ALA A 77 16.83 -4.43 -4.76
N GLU A 78 18.08 -4.60 -4.31
CA GLU A 78 18.68 -5.90 -4.01
C GLU A 78 17.95 -6.62 -2.87
N ALA A 79 17.67 -5.91 -1.77
CA ALA A 79 16.93 -6.44 -0.64
C ALA A 79 15.50 -6.83 -1.02
N ALA A 80 14.81 -6.00 -1.81
CA ALA A 80 13.49 -6.31 -2.34
C ALA A 80 13.52 -7.53 -3.26
N ALA A 81 14.54 -7.65 -4.12
CA ALA A 81 14.70 -8.81 -4.99
C ALA A 81 14.89 -10.10 -4.18
N ALA A 82 15.74 -10.09 -3.15
CA ALA A 82 15.97 -11.25 -2.30
C ALA A 82 14.67 -11.75 -1.61
N LEU A 83 13.85 -10.84 -1.10
CA LEU A 83 12.55 -11.20 -0.51
C LEU A 83 11.58 -11.76 -1.57
N ALA A 84 11.47 -11.09 -2.72
CA ALA A 84 10.58 -11.51 -3.79
C ALA A 84 10.99 -12.87 -4.39
N ASP A 85 12.29 -13.13 -4.56
CA ASP A 85 12.82 -14.40 -5.08
C ASP A 85 12.62 -15.56 -4.10
N ALA A 86 12.54 -15.27 -2.80
CA ALA A 86 12.13 -16.24 -1.79
C ALA A 86 10.62 -16.55 -1.81
N GLY A 87 9.85 -15.88 -2.66
CA GLY A 87 8.40 -16.05 -2.80
C GLY A 87 7.59 -15.26 -1.77
N ILE A 88 8.19 -14.29 -1.08
CA ILE A 88 7.52 -13.43 -0.09
C ILE A 88 6.77 -12.32 -0.83
N PRO A 89 5.42 -12.23 -0.73
CA PRO A 89 4.67 -11.14 -1.34
C PRO A 89 5.04 -9.79 -0.74
N LEU A 90 5.37 -8.82 -1.61
CA LEU A 90 5.78 -7.49 -1.23
C LEU A 90 4.67 -6.47 -1.49
N LEU A 91 4.36 -5.67 -0.47
CA LEU A 91 3.46 -4.54 -0.53
C LEU A 91 4.20 -3.27 -0.13
N SER A 92 3.69 -2.11 -0.52
CA SER A 92 4.13 -0.84 0.06
C SER A 92 3.01 -0.07 0.74
N GLU A 93 3.39 0.68 1.76
CA GLU A 93 2.58 1.71 2.38
C GLU A 93 3.32 3.05 2.25
N THR A 94 2.63 4.04 1.69
CA THR A 94 3.17 5.39 1.47
C THR A 94 2.32 6.38 2.24
N VAL A 95 2.93 7.29 2.99
CA VAL A 95 2.19 8.40 3.62
C VAL A 95 2.20 9.60 2.69
N LEU A 96 1.04 10.20 2.46
CA LEU A 96 0.92 11.44 1.68
C LEU A 96 1.38 12.63 2.51
N LEU A 97 2.53 13.18 2.16
CA LEU A 97 3.21 14.25 2.88
C LEU A 97 3.33 15.49 1.98
N LYS A 98 2.91 16.62 2.54
CA LYS A 98 2.98 17.93 1.89
C LYS A 98 4.41 18.30 1.52
N ASP A 99 4.60 18.87 0.34
CA ASP A 99 5.87 19.32 -0.24
C ASP A 99 6.91 18.22 -0.51
N ILE A 100 6.71 16.99 0.00
CA ILE A 100 7.58 15.82 -0.20
C ILE A 100 7.09 14.99 -1.39
N ASN A 101 5.89 14.43 -1.30
CA ASN A 101 5.34 13.53 -2.31
C ASN A 101 3.93 13.90 -2.77
N ASP A 102 3.46 15.10 -2.46
CA ASP A 102 2.12 15.59 -2.83
C ASP A 102 2.00 16.08 -4.30
N ARG A 103 2.93 15.64 -5.16
CA ARG A 103 2.95 15.95 -6.59
C ARG A 103 2.68 14.68 -7.41
N PRO A 104 1.75 14.69 -8.40
CA PRO A 104 1.40 13.51 -9.17
C PRO A 104 2.59 12.80 -9.82
N ARG A 105 3.57 13.55 -10.35
CA ARG A 105 4.77 12.98 -10.97
C ARG A 105 5.61 12.18 -9.97
N VAL A 106 5.82 12.71 -8.77
CA VAL A 106 6.63 12.06 -7.72
C VAL A 106 6.01 10.72 -7.32
N LEU A 107 4.70 10.69 -7.09
CA LEU A 107 4.01 9.44 -6.75
C LEU A 107 3.91 8.47 -7.93
N ALA A 108 3.76 8.97 -9.16
CA ALA A 108 3.82 8.12 -10.36
C ALA A 108 5.18 7.44 -10.50
N ASP A 109 6.27 8.18 -10.30
CA ASP A 109 7.64 7.66 -10.34
C ASP A 109 7.88 6.65 -9.21
N LEU A 110 7.41 6.94 -7.99
CA LEU A 110 7.47 6.03 -6.85
C LEU A 110 6.76 4.71 -7.14
N PHE A 111 5.47 4.76 -7.46
CA PHE A 111 4.64 3.56 -7.63
C PHE A 111 5.05 2.72 -8.84
N SER A 112 5.52 3.37 -9.91
CA SER A 112 6.10 2.66 -11.06
C SER A 112 7.40 1.95 -10.68
N SER A 113 8.26 2.59 -9.87
CA SER A 113 9.52 2.01 -9.41
C SER A 113 9.28 0.81 -8.49
N LEU A 114 8.37 0.94 -7.53
CA LEU A 114 7.97 -0.16 -6.66
C LEU A 114 7.41 -1.34 -7.46
N HIS A 115 6.54 -1.07 -8.43
CA HIS A 115 5.97 -2.12 -9.28
C HIS A 115 7.04 -2.89 -10.07
N ARG A 116 8.04 -2.19 -10.63
CA ARG A 116 9.19 -2.83 -11.31
C ARG A 116 9.99 -3.74 -10.39
N LEU A 117 10.03 -3.44 -9.09
CA LEU A 117 10.70 -4.26 -8.06
C LEU A 117 9.81 -5.37 -7.50
N ARG A 118 8.67 -5.68 -8.13
CA ARG A 118 7.67 -6.65 -7.66
C ARG A 118 7.07 -6.28 -6.29
N ILE A 119 7.11 -5.00 -5.92
CA ILE A 119 6.43 -4.45 -4.75
C ILE A 119 5.11 -3.85 -5.23
N ARG A 120 3.98 -4.37 -4.74
CA ARG A 120 2.66 -3.81 -5.07
C ARG A 120 2.40 -2.57 -4.22
N PRO A 121 2.16 -1.39 -4.82
CA PRO A 121 1.67 -0.24 -4.08
C PRO A 121 0.30 -0.54 -3.47
N ALA A 122 0.24 -0.74 -2.16
CA ALA A 122 -0.99 -1.20 -1.52
C ALA A 122 -1.83 -0.02 -1.01
N GLN A 123 -1.18 0.93 -0.35
CA GLN A 123 -1.86 2.03 0.33
C GLN A 123 -1.11 3.35 0.17
N LEU A 124 -1.88 4.40 -0.09
CA LEU A 124 -1.50 5.79 0.14
C LEU A 124 -2.29 6.27 1.35
N ILE A 125 -1.62 6.48 2.47
CA ILE A 125 -2.25 6.87 3.74
C ILE A 125 -2.24 8.39 3.86
N HIS A 126 -3.39 8.98 4.12
CA HIS A 126 -3.47 10.39 4.47
C HIS A 126 -2.71 10.61 5.79
N CYS A 127 -1.79 11.58 5.80
CA CYS A 127 -1.01 11.91 6.99
C CYS A 127 -1.93 12.05 8.22
N LEU A 128 -1.51 11.50 9.37
CA LEU A 128 -2.27 11.56 10.62
C LEU A 128 -2.18 12.93 11.29
N PRO A 129 -3.24 13.40 11.99
CA PRO A 129 -3.21 14.67 12.69
C PRO A 129 -2.48 14.48 14.03
N VAL A 130 -1.17 14.62 14.00
CA VAL A 130 -0.31 14.52 15.20
C VAL A 130 0.16 15.91 15.63
N PRO A 131 0.27 16.19 16.94
CA PRO A 131 0.79 17.46 17.43
C PRO A 131 2.14 17.81 16.78
N GLY A 132 2.24 19.02 16.21
CA GLY A 132 3.44 19.50 15.51
C GLY A 132 3.62 19.00 14.07
N GLY A 133 2.82 18.04 13.61
CA GLY A 133 2.90 17.45 12.27
C GLY A 133 2.12 18.19 11.18
N ASP A 134 1.37 19.23 11.52
CA ASP A 134 0.44 19.90 10.59
C ASP A 134 1.08 20.44 9.31
N HIS A 135 2.34 20.86 9.39
CA HIS A 135 3.11 21.33 8.24
C HIS A 135 3.36 20.25 7.18
N LEU A 136 3.29 18.97 7.54
CA LEU A 136 3.41 17.82 6.63
C LEU A 136 2.06 17.37 6.07
N ARG A 137 0.95 17.95 6.53
CA ARG A 137 -0.40 17.52 6.14
C ARG A 137 -0.84 18.17 4.85
N THR A 138 -1.50 17.38 4.00
CA THR A 138 -2.29 17.86 2.87
C THR A 138 -3.78 17.94 3.27
N SER A 139 -4.64 18.42 2.36
CA SER A 139 -6.09 18.23 2.51
C SER A 139 -6.53 16.92 1.87
N VAL A 140 -7.60 16.31 2.39
CA VAL A 140 -8.21 15.12 1.77
C VAL A 140 -8.58 15.40 0.31
N SER A 141 -9.11 16.58 0.02
CA SER A 141 -9.44 17.01 -1.34
C SER A 141 -8.24 17.06 -2.28
N ALA A 142 -7.05 17.44 -1.78
CA ALA A 142 -5.82 17.39 -2.56
C ALA A 142 -5.41 15.94 -2.88
N GLY A 143 -5.48 15.04 -1.88
CA GLY A 143 -5.20 13.62 -2.08
C GLY A 143 -6.17 12.95 -3.07
N LEU A 144 -7.47 13.28 -3.01
CA LEU A 144 -8.47 12.78 -3.97
C LEU A 144 -8.17 13.24 -5.41
N ARG A 145 -7.82 14.52 -5.60
CA ARG A 145 -7.40 15.03 -6.92
C ARG A 145 -6.13 14.34 -7.42
N LEU A 146 -5.17 14.11 -6.53
CA LEU A 146 -3.93 13.41 -6.88
C LEU A 146 -4.22 11.99 -7.35
N MET A 147 -5.06 11.25 -6.63
CA MET A 147 -5.48 9.90 -7.02
C MET A 147 -6.23 9.86 -8.35
N GLN A 148 -7.01 10.90 -8.68
CA GLN A 148 -7.66 11.00 -9.99
C GLN A 148 -6.63 11.11 -11.12
N VAL A 149 -5.59 11.94 -10.95
CA VAL A 149 -4.50 12.06 -11.93
C VAL A 149 -3.73 10.75 -12.07
N LEU A 150 -3.38 10.11 -10.95
CA LEU A 150 -2.66 8.82 -10.97
C LEU A 150 -3.44 7.73 -11.71
N ARG A 151 -4.76 7.64 -11.50
CA ARG A 151 -5.62 6.66 -12.22
C ARG A 151 -5.58 6.81 -13.73
N GLY A 152 -5.35 8.02 -14.24
CA GLY A 152 -5.21 8.27 -15.68
C GLY A 152 -3.82 7.94 -16.24
N GLY A 153 -2.79 7.82 -15.38
CA GLY A 153 -1.40 7.67 -15.80
C GLY A 153 -0.71 6.37 -15.43
N LEU A 154 -1.21 5.64 -14.42
CA LEU A 154 -0.62 4.38 -13.96
C LEU A 154 -1.51 3.18 -14.29
N PRO A 155 -0.90 2.00 -14.54
CA PRO A 155 -1.66 0.76 -14.65
C PRO A 155 -2.27 0.38 -13.30
N GLU A 156 -3.40 -0.32 -13.32
CA GLU A 156 -4.17 -0.66 -12.11
C GLU A 156 -3.35 -1.37 -11.00
N PRO A 157 -2.44 -2.31 -11.31
CA PRO A 157 -1.61 -2.96 -10.28
C PRO A 157 -0.62 -2.02 -9.58
N SER A 158 -0.34 -0.85 -10.15
CA SER A 158 0.52 0.19 -9.57
C SER A 158 -0.27 1.27 -8.83
N LEU A 159 -1.60 1.22 -8.87
CA LEU A 159 -2.44 2.19 -8.16
C LEU A 159 -2.67 1.73 -6.71
N PRO A 160 -2.26 2.53 -5.71
CA PRO A 160 -2.60 2.23 -4.32
C PRO A 160 -4.06 2.56 -4.04
N GLU A 161 -4.60 2.02 -2.96
CA GLU A 161 -5.82 2.55 -2.36
C GLU A 161 -5.48 3.74 -1.45
N TYR A 162 -6.14 4.87 -1.67
CA TYR A 162 -6.00 6.03 -0.80
C TYR A 162 -6.94 5.89 0.39
N ALA A 163 -6.43 6.07 1.61
CA ALA A 163 -7.19 5.88 2.83
C ALA A 163 -6.80 6.88 3.93
N ALA A 164 -7.71 7.12 4.89
CA ALA A 164 -7.42 7.80 6.14
C ALA A 164 -7.52 6.81 7.31
N GLU A 165 -6.59 6.90 8.24
CA GLU A 165 -6.63 6.09 9.46
C GLU A 165 -7.37 6.84 10.57
N THR A 166 -8.27 6.13 11.26
CA THR A 166 -9.11 6.65 12.34
C THR A 166 -9.11 5.69 13.52
N PHE A 167 -9.64 6.11 14.67
CA PHE A 167 -9.82 5.22 15.82
C PHE A 167 -10.74 4.01 15.52
N GLY A 168 -11.62 4.12 14.52
CA GLY A 168 -12.47 3.03 14.05
C GLY A 168 -11.82 2.14 12.98
N GLY A 169 -10.56 2.39 12.65
CA GLY A 169 -9.83 1.70 11.58
C GLY A 169 -9.62 2.57 10.34
N ARG A 170 -9.08 1.94 9.30
CA ARG A 170 -8.74 2.59 8.03
C ARG A 170 -9.98 2.74 7.15
N ILE A 171 -10.22 3.95 6.65
CA ILE A 171 -11.35 4.32 5.80
C ILE A 171 -10.84 4.62 4.38
N PRO A 172 -11.21 3.83 3.36
CA PRO A 172 -10.89 4.15 1.97
C PRO A 172 -11.50 5.47 1.52
N LEU A 173 -10.68 6.33 0.95
CA LEU A 173 -11.05 7.63 0.40
C LEU A 173 -11.13 7.53 -1.12
N ARG A 174 -12.35 7.33 -1.62
CA ARG A 174 -12.63 7.20 -3.06
C ARG A 174 -13.42 8.41 -3.55
N GLY A 175 -13.15 8.82 -4.79
CA GLY A 175 -14.04 9.73 -5.49
C GLY A 175 -15.36 9.03 -5.84
N GLU A 176 -16.44 9.81 -5.99
CA GLU A 176 -17.72 9.29 -6.44
C GLU A 176 -17.65 8.83 -7.90
N SER A 177 -17.68 7.52 -8.11
CA SER A 177 -17.86 6.92 -9.44
C SER A 177 -19.33 6.67 -9.77
N VAL A 178 -20.21 6.59 -8.78
CA VAL A 178 -21.66 6.46 -8.95
C VAL A 178 -22.29 7.80 -8.58
N LEU A 179 -22.85 8.50 -9.57
CA LEU A 179 -23.44 9.83 -9.37
C LEU A 179 -24.93 9.77 -9.02
N SER A 180 -25.64 8.79 -9.58
CA SER A 180 -27.07 8.59 -9.34
C SER A 180 -27.47 7.17 -9.69
N ARG A 181 -28.51 6.67 -9.05
CA ARG A 181 -29.03 5.32 -9.24
C ARG A 181 -30.56 5.35 -9.30
N THR A 182 -31.10 4.65 -10.29
CA THR A 182 -32.52 4.32 -10.40
C THR A 182 -32.67 2.81 -10.51
N PRO A 183 -33.88 2.23 -10.35
CA PRO A 183 -34.07 0.79 -10.53
C PRO A 183 -33.70 0.24 -11.91
N ARG A 184 -33.53 1.10 -12.93
CA ARG A 184 -33.24 0.69 -14.31
C ARG A 184 -31.82 1.04 -14.76
N ARG A 185 -31.23 2.11 -14.22
CA ARG A 185 -29.99 2.71 -14.72
C ARG A 185 -29.17 3.33 -13.60
N VAL A 186 -27.85 3.33 -13.78
CA VAL A 186 -26.85 3.99 -12.96
C VAL A 186 -26.11 5.03 -13.79
N LEU A 187 -25.91 6.22 -13.23
CA LEU A 187 -25.00 7.21 -13.78
C LEU A 187 -23.62 7.00 -13.19
N LEU A 188 -22.66 6.68 -14.05
CA LEU A 188 -21.28 6.42 -13.67
C LEU A 188 -20.38 7.56 -14.17
N ARG A 189 -19.35 7.89 -13.39
CA ARG A 189 -18.25 8.78 -13.79
C ARG A 189 -16.96 7.99 -13.83
N ASN A 190 -16.25 8.03 -14.96
CA ASN A 190 -14.92 7.43 -15.08
C ASN A 190 -13.81 8.40 -14.60
N SER A 191 -12.55 7.95 -14.62
CA SER A 191 -11.37 8.76 -14.22
C SER A 191 -11.22 10.06 -15.01
N ASP A 192 -11.62 10.06 -16.29
CA ASP A 192 -11.56 11.23 -17.19
C ASP A 192 -12.72 12.21 -16.97
N GLY A 193 -13.58 11.96 -15.99
CA GLY A 193 -14.76 12.77 -15.71
C GLY A 193 -15.93 12.55 -16.67
N ARG A 194 -15.81 11.62 -17.62
CA ARG A 194 -16.89 11.27 -18.56
C ARG A 194 -18.02 10.55 -17.83
N ILE A 195 -19.24 10.91 -18.19
CA ILE A 195 -20.45 10.34 -17.61
C ILE A 195 -21.00 9.26 -18.54
N TYR A 196 -21.31 8.10 -17.97
CA TYR A 196 -21.86 6.95 -18.66
C TYR A 196 -23.19 6.57 -18.02
N VAL A 197 -24.16 6.20 -18.87
CA VAL A 197 -25.43 5.61 -18.42
C VAL A 197 -25.27 4.10 -18.51
N TYR A 198 -25.29 3.42 -17.37
CA TYR A 198 -25.12 1.97 -17.28
C TYR A 198 -26.45 1.30 -16.89
N PRO A 199 -26.90 0.25 -17.59
CA PRO A 199 -28.12 -0.46 -17.21
C PRO A 199 -27.93 -1.27 -15.91
N GLU A 200 -28.87 -1.20 -14.96
CA GLU A 200 -28.84 -2.04 -13.74
C GLU A 200 -29.04 -3.52 -14.04
N LYS A 201 -29.85 -3.82 -15.05
CA LYS A 201 -30.11 -5.17 -15.55
C LYS A 201 -30.16 -5.14 -17.07
N PHE A 202 -29.58 -6.14 -17.72
CA PHE A 202 -29.88 -6.42 -19.12
C PHE A 202 -31.34 -6.90 -19.19
N PHE A 203 -32.21 -6.17 -19.90
CA PHE A 203 -33.50 -6.72 -20.27
C PHE A 203 -33.25 -7.84 -21.28
N SER A 204 -33.35 -9.10 -20.87
CA SER A 204 -33.56 -10.20 -21.80
C SER A 204 -34.98 -10.08 -22.33
N PHE A 205 -35.14 -9.81 -23.62
CA PHE A 205 -36.41 -10.12 -24.28
C PHE A 205 -36.56 -11.65 -24.27
N SER A 206 -37.37 -12.18 -23.36
CA SER A 206 -38.00 -13.47 -23.57
C SER A 206 -39.04 -13.29 -24.69
N ALA A 207 -38.84 -14.04 -25.77
CA ALA A 207 -39.69 -14.13 -26.95
C ALA A 207 -41.14 -14.50 -26.64
#